data_AF-A0A4R5VUS1-F1
#
_entry.id   AF-A0A4R5VUS1-F1
#
_cell.length_a   1.000
_cell.length_b   1.000
_cell.length_c   1.000
_cell.angle_alpha   90.00
_cell.angle_beta   90.00
_cell.angle_gamma   90.00
#
_symmetry.space_group_name_H-M   'P 1'
#
loop_
_entity.id
_entity.type
_entity.pdbx_description
1 polymer ?
#
loop_
_entity_poly.entity_id
_entity_poly.type
_entity_poly.pdbx_seq_one_letter_code
_entity_poly.pdbx_strand_id
1 'polypeptide(L)'
;MFIRTYIQAKTRTEAANHLKNLLVLAEALNLKLTITNFEPYWKFDDSFQIEISGTNPTDEQLSKFLEGIASIWSRFPDSYLATKELEGCIIFIENIEFIEIFEGDF
;
A
#
# COMPACT_ATOMS: atom_id res chain seq x y z
N MET A 1 4.59 3.63 -11.23
CA MET A 1 4.17 2.74 -10.14
C MET A 1 2.85 3.25 -9.61
N PHE A 2 1.94 2.33 -9.34
CA PHE A 2 0.64 2.64 -8.75
C PHE A 2 0.39 1.73 -7.55
N ILE A 3 -0.21 2.26 -6.49
CA ILE A 3 -0.52 1.52 -5.27
C ILE A 3 -2.00 1.71 -4.97
N ARG A 4 -2.69 0.60 -4.71
CA ARG A 4 -4.05 0.59 -4.14
C ARG A 4 -4.00 -0.09 -2.80
N THR A 5 -4.48 0.59 -1.76
CA THR A 5 -4.54 0.03 -0.40
C THR A 5 -5.90 0.28 0.25
N TYR A 6 -6.31 -0.67 1.08
CA TYR A 6 -7.48 -0.55 1.95
C TYR A 6 -7.01 -0.45 3.39
N ILE A 7 -7.44 0.61 4.05
CA ILE A 7 -7.07 0.92 5.43
C ILE A 7 -8.33 0.93 6.29
N GLN A 8 -8.35 0.11 7.33
CA GLN A 8 -9.40 0.12 8.34
C GLN A 8 -9.28 1.38 9.19
N ALA A 9 -10.31 2.21 9.20
CA ALA A 9 -10.39 3.45 9.96
C ALA A 9 -11.82 4.00 9.97
N LYS A 10 -12.22 4.63 11.07
CA LYS A 10 -13.54 5.27 11.22
C LYS A 10 -13.60 6.66 10.61
N THR A 11 -12.44 7.30 10.44
CA THR A 11 -12.34 8.65 9.91
C THR A 11 -11.22 8.78 8.89
N ARG A 12 -11.37 9.73 7.97
CA ARG A 12 -10.33 10.08 7.00
C ARG A 12 -9.01 10.46 7.68
N THR A 13 -9.07 11.16 8.81
CA THR A 13 -7.90 11.57 9.60
C THR A 13 -7.15 10.36 10.16
N GLU A 14 -7.88 9.38 10.69
CA GLU A 14 -7.31 8.14 11.19
C GLU A 14 -6.65 7.33 10.06
N ALA A 15 -7.35 7.16 8.93
CA ALA A 15 -6.76 6.51 7.75
C ALA A 15 -5.48 7.22 7.27
N ALA A 16 -5.46 8.55 7.25
CA ALA A 16 -4.28 9.32 6.85
C ALA A 16 -3.11 9.14 7.83
N ASN A 17 -3.39 8.98 9.13
CA ASN A 17 -2.37 8.70 10.13
C ASN A 17 -1.76 7.30 9.93
N HIS A 18 -2.57 6.28 9.61
CA HIS A 18 -2.06 4.94 9.31
C HIS A 18 -1.24 4.92 8.02
N LEU A 19 -1.69 5.64 6.99
CA LEU A 19 -0.97 5.79 5.72
C LEU A 19 0.41 6.43 5.88
N LYS A 20 0.61 7.27 6.89
CA LYS A 20 1.88 7.98 7.12
C LYS A 20 3.09 7.05 7.18
N ASN A 21 2.94 5.86 7.77
CA ASN A 21 4.04 4.90 7.88
C ASN A 21 4.47 4.37 6.50
N LEU A 22 3.51 4.14 5.59
CA LEU A 22 3.80 3.76 4.20
C LEU A 22 4.55 4.87 3.47
N LEU A 23 4.13 6.12 3.65
CA LEU A 23 4.77 7.28 3.01
C LEU A 23 6.18 7.52 3.54
N VAL A 24 6.40 7.36 4.84
CA VAL A 24 7.74 7.47 5.47
C VAL A 24 8.68 6.38 4.95
N LEU A 25 8.20 5.15 4.82
CA LEU A 25 8.97 4.04 4.24
C LEU A 25 9.36 4.35 2.79
N ALA A 26 8.41 4.86 1.99
CA ALA A 26 8.67 5.23 0.61
C ALA A 26 9.69 6.37 0.50
N GLU A 27 9.56 7.41 1.32
CA GLU A 27 10.49 8.54 1.37
C GLU A 27 11.92 8.09 1.72
N ALA A 28 12.07 7.19 2.68
CA ALA A 28 13.37 6.60 3.06
C ALA A 28 14.05 5.85 1.90
N LEU A 29 13.27 5.36 0.93
CA LEU A 29 13.75 4.69 -0.27
C LEU A 29 13.82 5.62 -1.50
N ASN A 30 13.64 6.93 -1.32
CA ASN A 30 13.56 7.93 -2.38
C ASN A 30 12.44 7.68 -3.40
N LEU A 31 11.33 7.07 -2.97
CA LEU A 31 10.13 6.89 -3.78
C LEU A 31 9.19 8.07 -3.57
N LYS A 32 8.92 8.82 -4.64
CA LYS A 32 7.98 9.94 -4.61
C LYS A 32 6.58 9.41 -4.82
N LEU A 33 5.79 9.39 -3.75
CA LEU A 33 4.39 8.97 -3.75
C LEU A 33 3.46 10.18 -3.64
N THR A 34 2.39 10.19 -4.43
CA THR A 34 1.33 11.19 -4.41
C THR A 34 -0.01 10.49 -4.30
N ILE A 35 -0.79 10.85 -3.29
CA ILE A 35 -2.16 10.34 -3.14
C ILE A 35 -3.00 10.93 -4.27
N THR A 36 -3.59 10.07 -5.09
CA THR A 36 -4.44 10.47 -6.22
C THR A 36 -5.92 10.27 -5.91
N ASN A 37 -6.27 9.30 -5.08
CA ASN A 37 -7.62 9.09 -4.58
C ASN A 37 -7.62 8.74 -3.09
N PHE A 38 -8.64 9.19 -2.36
CA PHE A 38 -8.83 8.89 -0.94
C PHE A 38 -10.31 9.00 -0.60
N GLU A 39 -10.99 7.87 -0.55
CA GLU A 39 -12.44 7.80 -0.35
C GLU A 39 -12.84 6.66 0.59
N PRO A 40 -13.99 6.78 1.29
CA PRO A 40 -14.56 5.65 2.02
C PRO A 40 -14.80 4.45 1.10
N TYR A 41 -14.50 3.24 1.56
CA TYR A 41 -14.74 2.05 0.77
C TYR A 41 -16.18 1.57 0.91
N TRP A 42 -16.91 1.51 -0.20
CA TRP A 42 -18.35 1.25 -0.19
C TRP A 42 -18.77 -0.13 0.33
N LYS A 43 -17.87 -1.13 0.35
CA LYS A 43 -18.21 -2.50 0.79
C LYS A 43 -18.04 -2.74 2.27
N PHE A 44 -17.13 -2.02 2.93
CA PHE A 44 -16.80 -2.25 4.34
C PHE A 44 -16.96 -0.94 5.10
N ASP A 45 -17.88 -0.95 6.05
CA ASP A 45 -17.98 0.12 7.04
C ASP A 45 -16.62 0.25 7.75
N ASP A 46 -16.22 1.48 8.07
CA ASP A 46 -14.94 1.79 8.70
C ASP A 46 -13.70 1.39 7.88
N SER A 47 -13.74 1.54 6.56
CA SER A 47 -12.58 1.37 5.68
C SER A 47 -12.45 2.47 4.64
N PHE A 48 -11.22 2.75 4.22
CA PHE A 48 -10.90 3.71 3.17
C PHE A 48 -10.13 3.03 2.05
N GLN A 49 -10.52 3.31 0.81
CA GLN A 49 -9.73 3.00 -0.37
C GLN A 49 -8.83 4.20 -0.67
N ILE A 50 -7.53 3.94 -0.81
CA ILE A 50 -6.54 4.95 -1.11
C ILE A 50 -5.76 4.51 -2.34
N GLU A 51 -5.68 5.39 -3.32
CA GLU A 51 -4.88 5.20 -4.52
C GLU A 51 -3.74 6.20 -4.54
N ILE A 52 -2.56 5.71 -4.90
CA ILE A 52 -1.30 6.44 -4.80
C ILE A 52 -0.51 6.21 -6.08
N SER A 53 -0.13 7.29 -6.75
CA SER A 53 0.76 7.24 -7.91
C SER A 53 2.17 7.63 -7.50
N GLY A 54 3.17 7.01 -8.13
CA GLY A 54 4.56 7.34 -7.86
C GLY A 54 5.50 7.02 -9.00
N THR A 55 6.73 7.50 -8.85
CA THR A 55 7.83 7.21 -9.78
C THR A 55 8.09 5.71 -9.86
N ASN A 56 8.52 5.22 -11.03
CA ASN A 56 8.91 3.82 -11.18
C ASN A 56 10.16 3.53 -10.30
N PRO A 57 10.08 2.57 -9.37
CA PRO A 57 11.21 2.17 -8.54
C PRO A 57 12.25 1.42 -9.39
N THR A 58 13.52 1.43 -8.97
CA THR A 58 14.46 0.38 -9.39
C THR A 58 14.10 -0.94 -8.72
N ASP A 59 14.58 -2.06 -9.26
CA ASP A 59 14.36 -3.39 -8.66
C ASP A 59 14.80 -3.44 -7.18
N GLU A 60 15.92 -2.79 -6.84
CA GLU A 60 16.41 -2.71 -5.46
C GLU A 60 15.46 -1.90 -4.56
N GLN A 61 14.97 -0.76 -5.04
CA GLN A 61 14.00 0.06 -4.30
C GLN A 61 12.70 -0.71 -4.09
N LEU A 62 12.22 -1.40 -5.12
CA LEU A 62 11.00 -2.18 -5.06
C LEU A 62 11.14 -3.34 -4.07
N SER A 63 12.22 -4.13 -4.14
CA SER A 63 12.46 -5.23 -3.19
C SER A 63 12.44 -4.73 -1.74
N LYS A 64 13.18 -3.66 -1.43
CA LYS A 64 13.21 -3.08 -0.09
C LYS A 64 11.86 -2.51 0.34
N PHE A 65 11.10 -1.93 -0.59
CA PHE A 65 9.78 -1.39 -0.30
C PHE A 65 8.80 -2.51 0.03
N LEU A 66 8.78 -3.58 -0.76
CA LEU A 66 7.96 -4.77 -0.53
C LEU A 66 8.30 -5.42 0.82
N GLU A 67 9.59 -5.61 1.11
CA GLU A 67 10.09 -6.16 2.38
C GLU A 67 9.72 -5.30 3.59
N GLY A 68 9.67 -3.97 3.43
CA GLY A 68 9.29 -3.05 4.50
C GLY A 68 7.78 -3.02 4.80
N ILE A 69 6.96 -3.52 3.88
CA ILE A 69 5.49 -3.49 4.00
C ILE A 69 4.94 -4.82 4.51
N ALA A 70 5.38 -5.95 3.96
CA ALA A 70 4.83 -7.26 4.29
C ALA A 70 5.83 -8.41 4.16
N SER A 71 5.59 -9.49 4.90
CA SER A 71 6.45 -10.68 4.92
C SER A 71 6.35 -11.54 3.65
N ILE A 72 5.18 -11.55 2.99
CA ILE A 72 4.89 -12.39 1.82
C ILE A 72 4.07 -11.58 0.83
N TRP A 73 4.35 -11.80 -0.45
CA TRP A 73 3.63 -11.20 -1.55
C TRP A 73 3.16 -12.28 -2.53
N SER A 74 1.91 -12.21 -2.94
CA SER A 74 1.43 -12.93 -4.13
C SER A 74 1.83 -12.13 -5.35
N ARG A 75 2.59 -12.75 -6.26
CA ARG A 75 3.02 -12.11 -7.51
C ARG A 75 2.02 -12.41 -8.63
N PHE A 76 1.50 -11.36 -9.24
CA PHE A 76 0.71 -11.38 -10.46
C PHE A 76 1.55 -10.89 -11.65
N PRO A 77 1.06 -10.98 -12.90
CA PRO A 77 1.80 -10.53 -14.07
C PRO A 77 2.24 -9.06 -14.02
N ASP A 78 1.45 -8.21 -13.37
CA ASP A 78 1.57 -6.75 -13.35
C ASP A 78 1.57 -6.15 -11.92
N SER A 79 1.37 -6.97 -10.89
CA SER A 79 1.28 -6.49 -9.52
C SER A 79 1.85 -7.45 -8.47
N TYR A 80 2.10 -6.90 -7.28
CA TYR A 80 2.35 -7.64 -6.06
C TYR A 80 1.21 -7.33 -5.09
N LEU A 81 0.64 -8.38 -4.51
CA LEU A 81 -0.42 -8.28 -3.53
C LEU A 81 -0.01 -8.83 -2.16
N ALA A 82 -0.24 -8.05 -1.11
CA ALA A 82 -0.20 -8.50 0.27
C ALA A 82 -1.57 -8.28 0.94
N THR A 83 -2.05 -9.30 1.65
CA THR A 83 -3.31 -9.27 2.40
C THR A 83 -3.22 -10.21 3.59
N LYS A 84 -3.91 -9.88 4.69
CA LYS A 84 -3.97 -10.73 5.89
C LYS A 84 -4.63 -12.10 5.64
N GLU A 85 -5.40 -12.22 4.55
CA GLU A 85 -6.03 -13.48 4.14
C GLU A 85 -5.04 -14.47 3.50
N LEU A 86 -3.84 -14.00 3.11
CA LEU A 86 -2.79 -14.87 2.58
C LEU A 86 -2.13 -15.63 3.74
N GLU A 87 -2.11 -16.97 3.67
CA GLU A 87 -1.56 -17.81 4.73
C GLU A 87 -0.09 -17.44 5.03
N GLY A 88 0.19 -17.12 6.30
CA GLY A 88 1.52 -16.72 6.76
C GLY A 88 1.93 -15.27 6.42
N CYS A 89 1.06 -14.48 5.80
CA CYS A 89 1.34 -13.09 5.49
C CYS A 89 1.14 -12.18 6.71
N ILE A 90 2.19 -11.41 7.03
CA ILE A 90 2.17 -10.37 8.05
C ILE A 90 2.38 -9.05 7.34
N ILE A 91 1.43 -8.14 7.45
CA ILE A 91 1.58 -6.75 7.01
C ILE A 91 2.12 -5.94 8.20
N PHE A 92 3.30 -5.36 8.04
CA PHE A 92 4.00 -4.62 9.10
C PHE A 92 3.42 -3.23 9.35
N ILE A 93 2.67 -2.70 8.38
CA ILE A 93 1.97 -1.43 8.51
C ILE A 93 0.58 -1.68 9.08
N GLU A 94 0.38 -1.24 10.33
CA GLU A 94 -0.88 -1.43 11.05
C GLU A 94 -2.09 -0.89 10.27
N ASN A 95 -3.22 -1.57 10.44
CA ASN A 95 -4.53 -1.22 9.86
C ASN A 95 -4.61 -1.24 8.33
N ILE A 96 -3.55 -1.63 7.63
CA ILE A 96 -3.66 -2.06 6.23
C ILE A 96 -4.23 -3.48 6.21
N GLU A 97 -5.36 -3.66 5.52
CA GLU A 97 -5.97 -4.98 5.30
C GLU A 97 -5.46 -5.63 4.01
N PHE A 98 -5.20 -4.77 3.03
CA PHE A 98 -4.84 -5.13 1.67
C PHE A 98 -3.99 -4.02 1.08
N ILE A 99 -2.93 -4.40 0.37
CA ILE A 99 -2.12 -3.49 -0.42
C ILE A 99 -1.66 -4.20 -1.70
N GLU A 100 -1.92 -3.56 -2.82
CA GLU A 100 -1.51 -4.02 -4.14
C GLU A 100 -0.65 -2.95 -4.82
N ILE A 101 0.51 -3.36 -5.32
CA ILE A 101 1.51 -2.50 -5.94
C ILE A 101 1.68 -2.96 -7.38
N PHE A 102 1.41 -2.05 -8.31
CA PHE A 102 1.47 -2.29 -9.74
C PHE A 102 2.75 -1.68 -10.34
N GLU A 103 3.47 -2.50 -11.12
CA GLU A 103 4.63 -2.08 -11.91
C GLU A 103 4.13 -1.48 -13.24
N GLY A 104 4.57 -0.26 -13.59
CA GLY A 104 4.22 0.37 -14.86
C GLY A 104 3.74 1.82 -14.77
N ASP A 105 3.54 2.42 -15.95
CA ASP A 105 2.99 3.76 -16.15
C ASP A 105 1.45 3.67 -16.17
N PHE A 106 0.79 4.31 -15.21
CA PHE A 106 -0.67 4.35 -15.02
C PHE A 106 -1.17 5.79 -15.07
#